data_AF-A0AAJ1JQ07-F1
#
_entry.id   AF-A0AAJ1JQ07-F1
#
_cell.length_a   1.000
_cell.length_b   1.000
_cell.length_c   1.000
_cell.angle_alpha   90.00
_cell.angle_beta   90.00
_cell.angle_gamma   90.00
#
_symmetry.space_group_name_H-M   'P 1'
#
loop_
_entity.id
_entity.type
_entity.pdbx_description
1 polymer ?
#
loop_
_entity_poly.entity_id
_entity_poly.type
_entity_poly.pdbx_seq_one_letter_code
_entity_poly.pdbx_strand_id
1 'polypeptide(L)' 'MQKNSVEVKRHILNSAGQPHKYTGASVTHVEMAFAGYMAQHHPEVRTDEVDGWVAAYANKNKLA' A
#
# COMPACT_ATOMS: atom_id res chain seq x y z
N MET A 1 -17.93 -0.95 -2.95
CA MET A 1 -17.42 -0.41 -1.69
C MET A 1 -15.94 -0.17 -1.93
N GLN A 2 -15.54 1.04 -2.34
CA GLN A 2 -14.14 1.34 -2.61
C GLN A 2 -13.33 1.01 -1.36
N LYS A 3 -12.40 0.07 -1.44
CA LYS A 3 -11.48 -0.17 -0.33
C LYS A 3 -10.74 1.13 -0.05
N ASN A 4 -10.78 1.59 1.19
CA ASN A 4 -10.05 2.77 1.65
C ASN A 4 -8.55 2.60 1.31
N SER A 5 -7.83 3.68 0.99
CA SER A 5 -6.42 3.63 0.55
C SER A 5 -5.53 2.83 1.51
N VAL A 6 -5.83 2.88 2.81
CA VAL A 6 -5.15 2.10 3.87
C VAL A 6 -5.31 0.59 3.69
N GLU A 7 -6.50 0.10 3.31
CA GLU A 7 -6.75 -1.33 3.06
C GLU A 7 -5.95 -1.83 1.84
N VAL A 8 -5.82 -0.97 0.82
CA VAL A 8 -5.00 -1.27 -0.36
C VAL A 8 -3.52 -1.29 0.01
N LYS A 9 -3.02 -0.30 0.75
CA LYS A 9 -1.64 -0.26 1.27
C LYS A 9 -1.32 -1.51 2.11
N ARG A 10 -2.25 -1.91 2.99
CA ARG A 10 -2.15 -3.16 3.78
C ARG A 10 -2.07 -4.40 2.91
N HIS A 11 -2.88 -4.48 1.86
CA HIS A 11 -2.83 -5.59 0.91
C HIS A 11 -1.45 -5.67 0.22
N ILE A 12 -0.94 -4.54 -0.29
CA ILE A 12 0.36 -4.47 -0.96
C ILE A 12 1.48 -4.94 -0.03
N LEU A 13 1.50 -4.45 1.21
CA LEU A 13 2.50 -4.83 2.21
C LEU A 13 2.44 -6.32 2.58
N ASN A 14 1.24 -6.89 2.70
CA ASN A 14 1.09 -8.33 2.98
C ASN A 14 1.46 -9.20 1.77
N SER A 15 1.32 -8.67 0.55
CA SER A 15 1.71 -9.35 -0.69
C SER A 15 3.22 -9.28 -0.97
N ALA A 16 3.95 -8.39 -0.30
CA ALA A 16 5.41 -8.21 -0.44
C ALA A 16 6.26 -9.31 0.26
N GLY A 17 5.71 -10.52 0.43
CA GLY A 17 6.45 -11.68 0.94
C GLY A 17 6.30 -11.97 2.45
N GLN A 18 5.56 -11.15 3.20
CA GLN A 18 5.18 -11.46 4.59
C GLN A 18 3.65 -11.47 4.74
N PRO A 19 3.00 -12.59 4.36
CA PRO A 19 1.56 -12.72 4.43
C PRO A 19 1.05 -12.40 5.84
N HIS A 20 0.01 -11.58 5.90
CA HIS A 20 -0.73 -11.21 7.10
C HIS A 20 -0.05 -10.35 8.17
N LYS A 21 1.23 -9.96 8.01
CA LYS A 21 1.96 -9.13 9.00
C LYS A 21 1.21 -7.84 9.39
N TYR A 22 0.50 -7.24 8.45
CA TYR A 22 -0.18 -5.95 8.64
C TYR A 22 -1.70 -6.07 8.82
N THR A 23 -2.27 -7.29 8.90
CA THR A 23 -3.72 -7.53 8.98
C THR A 23 -4.37 -6.87 10.20
N GLY A 24 -3.68 -6.85 11.34
CA GLY A 24 -4.12 -6.18 12.58
C GLY A 24 -3.35 -4.90 12.91
N ALA A 25 -2.53 -4.39 11.99
CA ALA A 25 -1.71 -3.21 12.25
C ALA A 25 -2.56 -1.93 12.26
N SER A 26 -2.20 -1.01 13.16
CA SER A 26 -2.81 0.33 13.22
C SER A 26 -2.58 1.09 11.90
N VAL A 27 -3.47 2.06 11.61
CA VAL A 27 -3.37 2.88 10.39
C VAL A 27 -1.99 3.55 10.29
N THR A 28 -1.51 4.17 11.38
CA THR A 28 -0.20 4.81 11.43
C THR A 28 0.94 3.85 11.11
N HIS A 29 0.86 2.60 11.59
CA HIS A 29 1.88 1.60 11.31
C HIS A 29 1.86 1.18 9.83
N VAL A 30 0.67 1.01 9.24
CA VAL A 30 0.52 0.71 7.81
C VAL A 30 1.08 1.84 6.95
N GLU A 31 0.80 3.09 7.27
CA GLU A 31 1.31 4.26 6.54
C GLU A 31 2.84 4.36 6.59
N MET A 32 3.45 4.20 7.78
CA MET A 32 4.92 4.23 7.91
C MET A 32 5.60 3.07 7.18
N ALA A 33 5.06 1.85 7.31
CA ALA A 33 5.60 0.69 6.61
C ALA A 33 5.46 0.82 5.10
N PHE A 34 4.34 1.38 4.62
CA PHE A 34 4.11 1.61 3.20
C PHE A 34 5.05 2.68 2.63
N ALA A 35 5.31 3.77 3.35
CA ALA A 35 6.29 4.77 2.94
C ALA A 35 7.70 4.15 2.78
N GLY A 36 8.11 3.31 3.74
CA GLY A 36 9.37 2.56 3.64
C GLY A 36 9.39 1.59 2.46
N TYR A 37 8.29 0.89 2.20
CA TYR A 37 8.14 0.00 1.05
C TYR A 37 8.29 0.76 -0.28
N MET A 38 7.61 1.90 -0.44
CA MET A 38 7.71 2.72 -1.64
C MET A 38 9.14 3.22 -1.86
N ALA A 39 9.83 3.69 -0.82
CA ALA A 39 11.21 4.15 -0.93
C ALA A 39 12.19 3.02 -1.33
N GLN A 40 11.93 1.77 -0.94
CA GLN A 40 12.80 0.63 -1.23
C GLN A 40 12.50 -0.04 -2.57
N HIS A 41 11.23 -0.13 -2.96
CA HIS A 41 10.79 -0.92 -4.11
C HIS A 41 10.29 -0.09 -5.29
N HIS A 42 9.90 1.16 -5.04
CA HIS A 42 9.40 2.09 -6.04
C HIS A 42 10.06 3.48 -5.93
N PRO A 43 11.41 3.58 -5.91
CA PRO A 43 12.11 4.86 -5.80
C PRO A 43 11.83 5.80 -6.98
N GLU A 44 11.30 5.27 -8.09
CA GLU A 44 10.85 6.04 -9.26
C GLU A 44 9.56 6.83 -9.00
N VAL A 45 8.76 6.44 -8.00
CA VAL A 45 7.50 7.11 -7.66
C VAL A 45 7.78 8.25 -6.70
N ARG A 46 7.44 9.47 -7.11
CA ARG A 46 7.59 10.64 -6.23
C ARG A 46 6.61 10.56 -5.06
N THR A 47 6.97 11.17 -3.94
CA THR A 47 6.15 11.18 -2.72
C THR A 47 4.74 11.75 -2.94
N ASP A 48 4.58 12.72 -3.83
CA ASP A 48 3.28 13.31 -4.19
C ASP A 48 2.45 12.46 -5.17
N GLU A 49 3.05 11.46 -5.81
CA GLU A 49 2.38 10.56 -6.76
C GLU A 49 1.95 9.22 -6.13
N VAL A 50 2.36 8.97 -4.88
CA VAL A 50 2.12 7.71 -4.16
C VAL A 50 0.64 7.34 -4.12
N ASP A 51 -0.27 8.29 -3.86
CA ASP A 51 -1.69 8.00 -3.81
C ASP A 51 -2.27 7.63 -5.18
N GLY A 52 -1.78 8.27 -6.25
CA GLY A 52 -2.12 7.90 -7.64
C GLY A 52 -1.64 6.50 -8.00
N TRP A 53 -0.43 6.13 -7.56
CA TRP A 53 0.11 4.79 -7.73
C TRP A 53 -0.72 3.74 -6.98
N VAL A 54 -1.11 4.01 -5.73
CA VAL A 54 -1.98 3.12 -4.93
C VAL A 54 -3.33 2.91 -5.62
N ALA A 55 -3.93 3.97 -6.16
CA ALA A 55 -5.19 3.88 -6.90
C ALA A 55 -5.04 3.06 -8.20
N ALA A 56 -3.96 3.26 -8.95
CA ALA A 56 -3.66 2.48 -10.14
C ALA A 56 -3.45 0.99 -9.82
N TYR A 57 -2.71 0.70 -8.73
CA TYR A 57 -2.53 -0.67 -8.24
C TYR A 57 -3.88 -1.31 -7.87
N ALA A 58 -4.74 -0.58 -7.14
CA ALA A 58 -6.05 -1.07 -6.73
C ALA A 58 -6.92 -1.43 -7.94
N ASN A 59 -6.96 -0.56 -8.96
CA ASN A 59 -7.71 -0.81 -10.20
C ASN A 59 -7.17 -2.01 -10.96
N LYS A 60 -5.85 -2.12 -11.14
CA LYS A 60 -5.21 -3.24 -11.84
C LYS A 60 -5.52 -4.59 -11.17
N ASN A 61 -5.56 -4.62 -9.84
CA ASN A 61 -5.81 -5.82 -9.06
C ASN A 61 -7.28 -6.03 -8.66
N LYS A 62 -8.20 -5.21 -9.20
CA LYS A 62 -9.65 -5.28 -8.89
C LYS A 62 -9.95 -5.23 -7.39
N LEU A 63 -9.21 -4.38 -6.67
CA LEU A 63 -9.34 -4.18 -5.22
C LEU A 63 -10.30 -3.02 -4.88
N ALA A 64 -10.66 -2.19 -5.86
CA ALA A 64 -11.53 -1.01 -5.73
C ALA A 64 -12.95 -1.28 -6.25
#